data_AF-A0A3Q9HSX4-F1
#
_entry.id   AF-A0A3Q9HSX4-F1
#
_cell.length_a   1.000
_cell.length_b   1.000
_cell.length_c   1.000
_cell.angle_alpha   90.00
_cell.angle_beta   90.00
_cell.angle_gamma   90.00
#
_symmetry.space_group_name_H-M   'P 1'
#
loop_
_entity.id
_entity.type
_entity.pdbx_description
1 polymer ?
#
loop_
_entity_poly.entity_id
_entity_poly.type
_entity_poly.pdbx_seq_one_letter_code
_entity_poly.pdbx_strand_id
1 'polypeptide(L)'
;MLNQNNCSAGAKPGEIDVFTFNETITCVGPPAEVELLVTRRCNLKCPHCCAKALEDDLKELTTDQWLSIVEQLADLGCLTIALTGGEPTLRPDLLTIVDRIINLGMPCSIASNGANITEEFAEQLSNYGKEISVHISVDGPRDKHDHFRGVPGAFDTAIGAIRILSKAGVPVKANFMVTTESINWFMETAEIVVEAGASGITVGQLAPVGRSPESAIISYPLWTKFVREVTDKMKQGKIQFNVRGMWHGGWQTYLPLLDRIEDAYHPRLWGKMPEITPECGTCIAGVHTAAIDSEGWLYPCDLMSSFPELRCGNVIEHGVADVWQRSLLLTYLRQIKTDDISPCKSCPIKPICLSGCRSSVYGLTKSLAAPDIRCPLVTKWLERQEKISWPLVPNIANKLYSQFPENASEVGAEQLKIFGVIRKFIRYSLCVLGKHPNPGNTFVIINQMGYLMLKEIAQGLTINQIGTKFAKQYNVEFQRIIRDLVSLLKKLVNFKFLPEENVRNYIAEVDNFFENDESDNLSPLIVKEVGEKYLVYSSRKSQVVLCNYTSLFIMRCIAEGKTFEETIQEMMKSFEINDKEQVVQDVNEFWTKAKEFSIIGGDK
;
A
#
# COMPACT_ATOMS: atom_id res chain seq x y z
N MET A 1 -17.33 -32.42 -3.77
CA MET A 1 -17.85 -32.43 -5.15
C MET A 1 -19.04 -31.50 -5.21
N LEU A 2 -19.00 -30.48 -6.07
CA LEU A 2 -20.18 -29.70 -6.48
C LEU A 2 -20.15 -29.70 -8.01
N ASN A 3 -21.24 -30.11 -8.65
CA ASN A 3 -21.25 -30.31 -10.10
C ASN A 3 -21.27 -28.96 -10.83
N GLN A 4 -20.36 -28.77 -11.78
CA GLN A 4 -20.29 -27.58 -12.64
C GLN A 4 -21.50 -27.43 -13.59
N ASN A 5 -22.32 -28.48 -13.73
CA ASN A 5 -23.40 -28.58 -14.71
C ASN A 5 -24.75 -28.06 -14.19
N ASN A 6 -24.82 -26.80 -13.75
CA ASN A 6 -26.11 -26.13 -13.51
C ASN A 6 -26.13 -24.60 -13.71
N CYS A 7 -25.19 -24.04 -14.48
CA CYS A 7 -25.36 -22.73 -15.09
C CYS A 7 -26.40 -22.83 -16.23
N SER A 8 -27.68 -22.84 -15.86
CA SER A 8 -28.78 -22.87 -16.83
C SER A 8 -28.90 -21.51 -17.53
N ALA A 9 -28.80 -21.54 -18.87
CA ALA A 9 -29.05 -20.35 -19.69
C ALA A 9 -30.51 -19.89 -19.50
N GLY A 10 -30.69 -18.65 -19.06
CA GLY A 10 -32.00 -18.15 -18.64
C GLY A 10 -32.06 -16.65 -18.36
N ALA A 11 -30.94 -16.05 -17.92
CA ALA A 11 -30.75 -14.61 -18.06
C ALA A 11 -30.51 -14.28 -19.53
N LYS A 12 -31.41 -13.52 -20.16
CA LYS A 12 -31.04 -12.72 -21.33
C LYS A 12 -29.90 -11.79 -20.91
N PRO A 13 -28.94 -11.46 -21.79
CA PRO A 13 -28.11 -10.27 -21.60
C PRO A 13 -29.02 -9.05 -21.75
N GLY A 14 -29.71 -8.69 -20.66
CA GLY A 14 -30.27 -7.37 -20.54
C GLY A 14 -29.12 -6.39 -20.64
N GLU A 15 -29.31 -5.33 -21.41
CA GLU A 15 -28.51 -4.13 -21.27
C GLU A 15 -28.67 -3.71 -19.81
N ILE A 16 -27.59 -3.88 -19.04
CA ILE A 16 -27.49 -3.24 -17.73
C ILE A 16 -27.43 -1.76 -18.09
N ASP A 17 -28.57 -1.08 -17.97
CA ASP A 17 -28.69 0.37 -18.14
C ASP A 17 -27.45 0.99 -17.51
N VAL A 18 -26.65 1.67 -18.33
CA VAL A 18 -25.30 2.08 -17.95
C VAL A 18 -25.43 2.85 -16.66
N PHE A 19 -24.94 2.24 -15.57
CA PHE A 19 -25.23 2.71 -14.22
C PHE A 19 -25.06 4.22 -14.18
N THR A 20 -26.01 4.93 -13.57
CA THR A 20 -25.81 6.30 -13.15
C THR A 20 -24.68 6.29 -12.11
N PHE A 21 -23.45 6.26 -12.58
CA PHE A 21 -22.24 6.46 -11.81
C PHE A 21 -22.39 7.85 -11.20
N ASN A 22 -22.86 7.91 -9.94
CA ASN A 22 -23.12 9.16 -9.25
C ASN A 22 -21.95 10.12 -9.47
N GLU A 23 -22.26 11.33 -9.93
CA GLU A 23 -21.34 12.24 -10.64
C GLU A 23 -20.12 12.67 -9.81
N THR A 24 -20.14 12.37 -8.51
CA THR A 24 -18.99 12.27 -7.61
C THR A 24 -18.02 11.16 -8.04
N ILE A 25 -17.35 11.33 -9.19
CA ILE A 25 -16.06 10.72 -9.46
C ILE A 25 -15.07 11.29 -8.44
N THR A 26 -14.86 10.57 -7.33
CA THR A 26 -13.86 10.93 -6.34
C THR A 26 -12.47 10.84 -6.96
N CYS A 27 -11.74 11.97 -6.98
CA CYS A 27 -10.31 11.98 -7.24
C CYS A 27 -9.61 11.01 -6.28
N VAL A 28 -8.93 10.00 -6.81
CA VAL A 28 -8.08 9.09 -6.05
C VAL A 28 -6.63 9.52 -6.26
N GLY A 29 -5.83 9.48 -5.20
CA GLY A 29 -4.39 9.73 -5.28
C GLY A 29 -3.68 8.79 -6.27
N PRO A 30 -2.41 9.05 -6.60
CA PRO A 30 -1.64 8.16 -7.48
C PRO A 30 -1.52 6.75 -6.89
N PRO A 31 -1.30 5.72 -7.73
CA PRO A 31 -1.00 4.39 -7.23
C PRO A 31 0.34 4.43 -6.49
N ALA A 32 0.29 4.36 -5.17
CA ALA A 32 1.45 4.38 -4.29
C ALA A 32 2.43 3.23 -4.59
N GLU A 33 1.93 2.06 -4.99
CA GLU A 33 2.75 0.90 -5.35
C GLU A 33 2.35 0.35 -6.72
N VAL A 34 3.29 0.22 -7.66
CA VAL A 34 3.01 -0.32 -8.99
C VAL A 34 3.93 -1.49 -9.34
N GLU A 35 3.31 -2.58 -9.76
CA GLU A 35 4.00 -3.78 -10.23
C GLU A 35 4.10 -3.78 -11.75
N LEU A 36 5.33 -3.72 -12.29
CA LEU A 36 5.60 -3.72 -13.72
C LEU A 36 5.99 -5.14 -14.14
N LEU A 37 5.13 -5.78 -14.93
CA LEU A 37 5.41 -7.09 -15.52
C LEU A 37 6.23 -6.88 -16.80
N VAL A 38 7.50 -6.50 -16.63
CA VAL A 38 8.39 -5.98 -17.71
C VAL A 38 8.65 -6.95 -18.86
N THR A 39 8.40 -8.23 -18.62
CA THR A 39 8.34 -9.31 -19.60
C THR A 39 7.35 -10.38 -19.12
N ARG A 40 6.77 -11.17 -20.03
CA ARG A 40 6.03 -12.40 -19.69
C ARG A 40 6.80 -13.68 -20.01
N ARG A 41 8.01 -13.57 -20.58
CA ARG A 41 8.93 -14.70 -20.82
C ARG A 41 9.44 -15.22 -19.47
N CYS A 42 9.47 -16.54 -19.28
CA CYS A 42 10.02 -17.17 -18.08
C CYS A 42 10.65 -18.53 -18.41
N ASN A 43 11.82 -18.78 -17.84
CA ASN A 43 12.56 -20.03 -17.96
C ASN A 43 12.10 -21.13 -16.96
N LEU A 44 11.04 -20.88 -16.18
CA LEU A 44 10.44 -21.85 -15.24
C LEU A 44 8.97 -22.16 -15.56
N LYS A 45 8.57 -23.40 -15.25
CA LYS A 45 7.27 -23.98 -15.65
C LYS A 45 6.28 -24.11 -14.49
N CYS A 46 6.41 -23.25 -13.47
CA CYS A 46 5.68 -23.29 -12.20
C CYS A 46 4.15 -23.43 -12.40
N PRO A 47 3.48 -24.44 -11.80
CA PRO A 47 2.03 -24.60 -11.90
C PRO A 47 1.26 -23.52 -11.15
N HIS A 48 1.86 -22.90 -10.13
CA HIS A 48 1.28 -21.81 -9.32
C HIS A 48 1.51 -20.40 -9.90
N CYS A 49 1.97 -20.27 -11.15
CA CYS A 49 2.36 -18.97 -11.73
C CYS A 49 1.16 -18.02 -11.92
N CYS A 50 1.12 -16.92 -11.17
CA CYS A 50 0.07 -15.90 -11.25
C CYS A 50 0.08 -15.12 -12.58
N ALA A 51 1.25 -14.69 -13.06
CA ALA A 51 1.40 -13.92 -14.30
C ALA A 51 1.08 -14.71 -15.59
N LYS A 52 0.88 -16.04 -15.48
CA LYS A 52 0.64 -16.95 -16.61
C LYS A 52 1.75 -16.79 -17.67
N ALA A 53 2.99 -16.89 -17.21
CA ALA A 53 4.19 -16.68 -18.02
C ALA A 53 4.33 -17.71 -19.15
N LEU A 54 5.02 -17.32 -20.23
CA LEU A 54 5.23 -18.11 -21.45
C LEU A 54 6.73 -18.33 -21.67
N GLU A 55 7.08 -19.22 -22.60
CA GLU A 55 8.49 -19.53 -22.91
C GLU A 55 9.05 -18.59 -24.00
N ASP A 56 8.24 -18.24 -25.00
CA ASP A 56 8.66 -17.58 -26.24
C ASP A 56 8.07 -16.17 -26.47
N ASP A 57 8.46 -15.59 -27.62
CA ASP A 57 8.32 -14.19 -28.05
C ASP A 57 6.89 -13.60 -27.98
N LEU A 58 6.84 -12.30 -27.69
CA LEU A 58 5.64 -11.50 -27.48
C LEU A 58 5.89 -10.05 -27.95
N LYS A 59 4.81 -9.33 -28.26
CA LYS A 59 4.86 -7.87 -28.43
C LYS A 59 5.04 -7.19 -27.07
N GLU A 60 6.25 -7.25 -26.53
CA GLU A 60 6.64 -6.57 -25.30
C GLU A 60 6.95 -5.09 -25.56
N LEU A 61 6.65 -4.20 -24.61
CA LEU A 61 7.01 -2.79 -24.69
C LEU A 61 8.52 -2.59 -24.87
N THR A 62 8.90 -1.58 -25.66
CA THR A 62 10.29 -1.16 -25.84
C THR A 62 10.86 -0.52 -24.57
N THR A 63 12.18 -0.34 -24.51
CA THR A 63 12.84 0.37 -23.41
C THR A 63 12.26 1.78 -23.24
N ASP A 64 12.16 2.56 -24.31
CA ASP A 64 11.64 3.94 -24.27
C ASP A 64 10.19 4.01 -23.76
N GLN A 65 9.35 3.02 -24.10
CA GLN A 65 7.99 2.92 -23.58
C GLN A 65 7.98 2.66 -22.07
N TRP A 66 8.85 1.78 -21.56
CA TRP A 66 8.98 1.58 -20.12
C TRP A 66 9.56 2.80 -19.40
N LEU A 67 10.56 3.48 -19.97
CA LEU A 67 11.12 4.71 -19.41
C LEU A 67 10.03 5.79 -19.29
N SER A 68 9.21 5.98 -20.33
CA SER A 68 8.08 6.92 -20.30
C SER A 68 6.98 6.52 -19.31
N ILE A 69 6.68 5.22 -19.15
CA ILE A 69 5.73 4.75 -18.12
C ILE A 69 6.28 5.02 -16.71
N VAL A 70 7.57 4.78 -16.48
CA VAL A 70 8.25 5.06 -15.20
C VAL A 70 8.26 6.56 -14.91
N GLU A 71 8.43 7.42 -15.93
CA GLU A 71 8.33 8.88 -15.81
C GLU A 71 6.91 9.33 -15.46
N GLN A 72 5.88 8.85 -16.18
CA GLN A 72 4.49 9.18 -15.88
C GLN A 72 4.06 8.70 -14.48
N LEU A 73 4.53 7.52 -14.05
CA LEU A 73 4.38 7.05 -12.67
C LEU A 73 5.16 7.92 -11.69
N ALA A 74 6.33 8.43 -12.08
CA ALA A 74 7.11 9.32 -11.24
C ALA A 74 6.36 10.64 -10.99
N ASP A 75 5.86 11.28 -12.05
CA ASP A 75 5.17 12.58 -12.02
C ASP A 75 3.82 12.51 -11.28
N LEU A 76 3.03 11.46 -11.56
CA LEU A 76 1.81 11.15 -10.79
C LEU A 76 2.09 11.03 -9.29
N GLY A 77 3.24 10.46 -8.93
CA GLY A 77 3.69 10.34 -7.55
C GLY A 77 3.76 8.92 -7.00
N CYS A 78 3.86 7.90 -7.86
CA CYS A 78 4.10 6.52 -7.42
C CYS A 78 5.29 6.43 -6.45
N LEU A 79 5.21 5.58 -5.42
CA LEU A 79 6.20 5.51 -4.36
C LEU A 79 7.12 4.29 -4.54
N THR A 80 6.57 3.07 -4.61
CA THR A 80 7.31 1.82 -4.87
C THR A 80 7.07 1.32 -6.29
N ILE A 81 8.13 0.82 -6.93
CA ILE A 81 8.01 -0.03 -8.12
C ILE A 81 8.51 -1.43 -7.78
N ALA A 82 7.77 -2.46 -8.19
CA ALA A 82 8.22 -3.84 -8.21
C ALA A 82 8.33 -4.34 -9.65
N LEU A 83 9.50 -4.87 -10.02
CA LEU A 83 9.75 -5.48 -11.31
C LEU A 83 9.51 -6.98 -11.20
N THR A 84 8.61 -7.48 -12.05
CA THR A 84 7.99 -8.81 -11.95
C THR A 84 7.57 -9.29 -13.35
N GLY A 85 6.60 -10.20 -13.44
CA GLY A 85 6.04 -10.71 -14.69
C GLY A 85 6.30 -12.19 -14.87
N GLY A 86 7.01 -12.55 -15.94
CA GLY A 86 7.61 -13.87 -16.09
C GLY A 86 8.85 -14.00 -15.20
N GLU A 87 10.04 -13.93 -15.80
CA GLU A 87 11.29 -13.71 -15.07
C GLU A 87 11.92 -12.39 -15.55
N PRO A 88 11.93 -11.31 -14.74
CA PRO A 88 12.42 -10.00 -15.19
C PRO A 88 13.88 -10.02 -15.63
N THR A 89 14.72 -10.91 -15.08
CA THR A 89 16.13 -11.03 -15.48
C THR A 89 16.35 -11.61 -16.89
N LEU A 90 15.30 -12.04 -17.60
CA LEU A 90 15.35 -12.37 -19.03
C LEU A 90 15.20 -11.14 -19.95
N ARG A 91 15.09 -9.94 -19.39
CA ARG A 91 14.98 -8.68 -20.12
C ARG A 91 16.35 -7.95 -20.19
N PRO A 92 16.98 -7.80 -21.36
CA PRO A 92 18.34 -7.23 -21.47
C PRO A 92 18.48 -5.80 -20.93
N ASP A 93 17.44 -4.98 -21.09
CA ASP A 93 17.37 -3.58 -20.66
C ASP A 93 16.84 -3.40 -19.22
N LEU A 94 16.75 -4.48 -18.42
CA LEU A 94 16.24 -4.42 -17.04
C LEU A 94 16.98 -3.39 -16.18
N LEU A 95 18.32 -3.34 -16.27
CA LEU A 95 19.11 -2.39 -15.47
C LEU A 95 18.91 -0.93 -15.89
N THR A 96 18.59 -0.67 -17.16
CA THR A 96 18.22 0.68 -17.64
C THR A 96 16.89 1.12 -17.05
N ILE A 97 15.93 0.20 -16.92
CA ILE A 97 14.64 0.46 -16.27
C ILE A 97 14.83 0.67 -14.76
N VAL A 98 15.65 -0.16 -14.09
CA VAL A 98 16.01 -0.01 -12.66
C VAL A 98 16.68 1.34 -12.38
N ASP A 99 17.67 1.73 -13.19
CA ASP A 99 18.37 3.01 -13.05
C ASP A 99 17.37 4.18 -13.15
N ARG A 100 16.48 4.17 -14.15
CA ARG A 100 15.47 5.22 -14.32
C ARG A 100 14.53 5.33 -13.14
N ILE A 101 14.07 4.19 -12.61
CA ILE A 101 13.20 4.12 -11.43
C ILE A 101 13.87 4.75 -10.20
N ILE A 102 15.13 4.41 -9.94
CA ILE A 102 15.86 4.85 -8.74
C ILE A 102 16.32 6.31 -8.87
N ASN A 103 16.75 6.74 -10.06
CA ASN A 103 17.06 8.14 -10.36
C ASN A 103 15.82 9.06 -10.34
N LEU A 104 14.60 8.50 -10.41
CA LEU A 104 13.34 9.19 -10.16
C LEU A 104 12.81 9.04 -8.72
N GLY A 105 13.70 8.67 -7.78
CA GLY A 105 13.44 8.70 -6.34
C GLY A 105 12.46 7.63 -5.85
N MET A 106 12.25 6.56 -6.63
CA MET A 106 11.34 5.46 -6.31
C MET A 106 12.13 4.19 -5.95
N PRO A 107 12.37 3.87 -4.67
CA PRO A 107 13.02 2.60 -4.30
C PRO A 107 12.33 1.38 -4.91
N CYS A 108 13.13 0.51 -5.52
CA CYS A 108 12.73 -0.57 -6.40
C CYS A 108 12.83 -1.95 -5.72
N SER A 109 12.03 -2.91 -6.17
CA SER A 109 12.25 -4.34 -5.86
C SER A 109 12.20 -5.18 -7.13
N ILE A 110 12.94 -6.30 -7.14
CA ILE A 110 12.91 -7.28 -8.24
C ILE A 110 12.43 -8.61 -7.66
N ALA A 111 11.32 -9.15 -8.17
CA ALA A 111 10.87 -10.50 -7.89
C ALA A 111 11.47 -11.45 -8.93
N SER A 112 12.30 -12.41 -8.50
CA SER A 112 13.04 -13.28 -9.42
C SER A 112 13.08 -14.74 -8.94
N ASN A 113 13.29 -15.66 -9.88
CA ASN A 113 13.63 -17.04 -9.63
C ASN A 113 15.14 -17.28 -9.37
N GLY A 114 15.98 -16.26 -9.57
CA GLY A 114 17.42 -16.31 -9.32
C GLY A 114 18.27 -16.84 -10.47
N ALA A 115 17.67 -17.36 -11.56
CA ALA A 115 18.39 -18.13 -12.57
C ALA A 115 19.50 -17.37 -13.30
N ASN A 116 19.34 -16.06 -13.52
CA ASN A 116 20.30 -15.23 -14.23
C ASN A 116 21.06 -14.25 -13.30
N ILE A 117 21.05 -14.49 -11.98
CA ILE A 117 21.75 -13.63 -11.00
C ILE A 117 23.23 -14.03 -10.97
N THR A 118 24.04 -13.31 -11.75
CA THR A 118 25.51 -13.44 -11.77
C THR A 118 26.18 -12.55 -10.73
N GLU A 119 27.48 -12.78 -10.45
CA GLU A 119 28.25 -11.87 -9.59
C GLU A 119 28.34 -10.45 -10.18
N GLU A 120 28.52 -10.34 -11.50
CA GLU A 120 28.49 -9.06 -12.23
C GLU A 120 27.15 -8.32 -12.07
N PHE A 121 26.02 -9.03 -12.23
CA PHE A 121 24.69 -8.43 -12.06
C PHE A 121 24.46 -7.97 -10.61
N ALA A 122 24.93 -8.74 -9.62
CA ALA A 122 24.84 -8.35 -8.22
C ALA A 122 25.77 -7.19 -7.85
N GLU A 123 26.97 -7.11 -8.43
CA GLU A 123 27.87 -5.96 -8.33
C GLU A 123 27.23 -4.71 -8.93
N GLN A 124 26.65 -4.82 -10.14
CA GLN A 124 25.88 -3.73 -10.78
C GLN A 124 24.71 -3.26 -9.89
N LEU A 125 23.94 -4.18 -9.28
CA LEU A 125 22.88 -3.83 -8.33
C LEU A 125 23.39 -3.20 -7.02
N SER A 126 24.59 -3.55 -6.57
CA SER A 126 25.15 -3.06 -5.29
C SER A 126 25.33 -1.53 -5.27
N ASN A 127 25.54 -0.92 -6.43
CA ASN A 127 25.67 0.53 -6.59
C ASN A 127 24.45 1.33 -6.11
N TYR A 128 23.25 0.73 -6.14
CA TYR A 128 22.02 1.35 -5.65
C TYR A 128 21.80 1.17 -4.13
N GLY A 129 22.62 0.35 -3.47
CA GLY A 129 22.61 0.15 -2.02
C GLY A 129 21.25 -0.27 -1.45
N LYS A 130 20.62 0.62 -0.68
CA LYS A 130 19.34 0.36 0.01
C LYS A 130 18.10 0.74 -0.80
N GLU A 131 18.28 1.49 -1.89
CA GLU A 131 17.17 1.93 -2.75
C GLU A 131 16.70 0.79 -3.68
N ILE A 132 17.35 -0.39 -3.65
CA ILE A 132 16.94 -1.62 -4.31
C ILE A 132 16.83 -2.81 -3.34
N SER A 133 16.06 -3.82 -3.72
CA SER A 133 16.07 -5.15 -3.09
C SER A 133 15.68 -6.25 -4.08
N VAL A 134 16.10 -7.48 -3.81
CA VAL A 134 15.73 -8.65 -4.62
C VAL A 134 15.00 -9.68 -3.75
N HIS A 135 13.86 -10.14 -4.22
CA HIS A 135 13.04 -11.16 -3.56
C HIS A 135 13.12 -12.46 -4.38
N ILE A 136 13.93 -13.41 -3.91
CA ILE A 136 14.18 -14.69 -4.58
C ILE A 136 13.10 -15.70 -4.22
N SER A 137 12.47 -16.30 -5.22
CA SER A 137 11.50 -17.39 -5.07
C SER A 137 12.14 -18.66 -4.51
N VAL A 138 11.70 -19.13 -3.33
CA VAL A 138 12.10 -20.45 -2.77
C VAL A 138 10.94 -21.05 -1.96
N ASP A 139 10.27 -22.07 -2.51
CA ASP A 139 9.11 -22.73 -1.85
C ASP A 139 9.42 -24.07 -1.17
N GLY A 140 10.69 -24.50 -1.18
CA GLY A 140 11.08 -25.80 -0.65
C GLY A 140 12.60 -26.02 -0.57
N PRO A 141 13.04 -27.09 0.10
CA PRO A 141 14.36 -27.71 -0.06
C PRO A 141 14.49 -28.38 -1.44
N ARG A 142 15.71 -28.37 -2.01
CA ARG A 142 16.15 -29.02 -3.26
C ARG A 142 15.07 -29.69 -4.10
N ASP A 143 14.89 -31.00 -3.96
CA ASP A 143 14.05 -31.83 -4.82
C ASP A 143 12.56 -31.38 -4.78
N LYS A 144 12.09 -30.91 -3.62
CA LYS A 144 10.74 -30.38 -3.42
C LYS A 144 10.53 -29.07 -4.17
N HIS A 145 11.53 -28.17 -4.15
CA HIS A 145 11.52 -26.92 -4.89
C HIS A 145 11.58 -27.16 -6.41
N ASP A 146 12.50 -27.99 -6.88
CA ASP A 146 12.65 -28.30 -8.31
C ASP A 146 11.37 -28.92 -8.88
N HIS A 147 10.72 -29.81 -8.13
CA HIS A 147 9.39 -30.34 -8.45
C HIS A 147 8.33 -29.22 -8.53
N PHE A 148 8.22 -28.41 -7.47
CA PHE A 148 7.21 -27.35 -7.35
C PHE A 148 7.39 -26.18 -8.33
N ARG A 149 8.60 -26.00 -8.88
CA ARG A 149 8.93 -25.02 -9.94
C ARG A 149 8.97 -25.63 -11.35
N GLY A 150 9.00 -26.96 -11.46
CA GLY A 150 8.90 -27.70 -12.72
C GLY A 150 10.18 -27.74 -13.56
N VAL A 151 11.35 -27.46 -12.96
CA VAL A 151 12.66 -27.46 -13.62
C VAL A 151 13.76 -27.94 -12.65
N PRO A 152 14.53 -28.99 -12.98
CA PRO A 152 15.67 -29.43 -12.18
C PRO A 152 16.78 -28.37 -12.09
N GLY A 153 17.41 -28.25 -10.91
CA GLY A 153 18.48 -27.28 -10.62
C GLY A 153 17.99 -25.89 -10.20
N ALA A 154 16.69 -25.61 -10.24
CA ALA A 154 16.11 -24.32 -9.87
C ALA A 154 16.46 -23.92 -8.43
N PHE A 155 16.47 -24.87 -7.50
CA PHE A 155 16.88 -24.65 -6.12
C PHE A 155 18.33 -24.17 -6.00
N ASP A 156 19.27 -24.83 -6.71
CA ASP A 156 20.69 -24.45 -6.64
C ASP A 156 20.91 -23.05 -7.22
N THR A 157 20.18 -22.67 -8.27
CA THR A 157 20.30 -21.31 -8.83
C THR A 157 19.66 -20.27 -7.92
N ALA A 158 18.52 -20.56 -7.30
CA ALA A 158 17.87 -19.68 -6.33
C ALA A 158 18.71 -19.48 -5.06
N ILE A 159 19.25 -20.55 -4.48
CA ILE A 159 20.15 -20.48 -3.30
C ILE A 159 21.50 -19.84 -3.66
N GLY A 160 22.02 -20.10 -4.87
CA GLY A 160 23.19 -19.42 -5.42
C GLY A 160 22.97 -17.90 -5.52
N ALA A 161 21.85 -17.48 -6.10
CA ALA A 161 21.47 -16.07 -6.21
C ALA A 161 21.42 -15.37 -4.85
N ILE A 162 20.81 -15.99 -3.82
CA ILE A 162 20.77 -15.41 -2.47
C ILE A 162 22.18 -15.18 -1.92
N ARG A 163 23.10 -16.16 -2.07
CA ARG A 163 24.49 -16.05 -1.62
C ARG A 163 25.25 -14.95 -2.37
N ILE A 164 25.09 -14.86 -3.69
CA ILE A 164 25.73 -13.87 -4.55
C ILE A 164 25.26 -12.45 -4.16
N LEU A 165 23.95 -12.24 -4.05
CA LEU A 165 23.37 -10.95 -3.66
C LEU A 165 23.78 -10.53 -2.24
N SER A 166 23.77 -11.47 -1.28
CA SER A 166 24.18 -11.22 0.11
C SER A 166 25.68 -10.89 0.20
N LYS A 167 26.54 -11.59 -0.56
CA LYS A 167 27.98 -11.30 -0.70
C LYS A 167 28.23 -9.90 -1.29
N ALA A 168 27.42 -9.47 -2.25
CA ALA A 168 27.47 -8.13 -2.85
C ALA A 168 26.80 -7.04 -1.99
N GLY A 169 26.25 -7.37 -0.80
CA GLY A 169 25.56 -6.42 0.08
C GLY A 169 24.18 -5.98 -0.40
N VAL A 170 23.64 -6.58 -1.46
CA VAL A 170 22.32 -6.26 -2.02
C VAL A 170 21.22 -6.79 -1.07
N PRO A 171 20.24 -5.97 -0.66
CA PRO A 171 19.18 -6.42 0.25
C PRO A 171 18.32 -7.55 -0.34
N VAL A 172 18.57 -8.78 0.11
CA VAL A 172 17.90 -10.00 -0.39
C VAL A 172 16.94 -10.62 0.63
N LYS A 173 15.79 -11.12 0.16
CA LYS A 173 14.79 -11.90 0.92
C LYS A 173 14.35 -13.11 0.11
N ALA A 174 13.80 -14.12 0.78
CA ALA A 174 13.09 -15.21 0.12
C ALA A 174 11.58 -14.95 0.00
N ASN A 175 10.93 -15.49 -1.03
CA ASN A 175 9.48 -15.57 -1.19
C ASN A 175 9.04 -17.04 -1.20
N PHE A 176 8.05 -17.40 -0.37
CA PHE A 176 7.55 -18.75 -0.15
C PHE A 176 6.04 -18.82 -0.37
N MET A 177 5.59 -19.70 -1.27
CA MET A 177 4.17 -19.91 -1.59
C MET A 177 3.60 -21.10 -0.82
N VAL A 178 2.68 -20.84 0.12
CA VAL A 178 2.00 -21.89 0.89
C VAL A 178 0.83 -22.48 0.10
N THR A 179 0.92 -23.79 -0.10
CA THR A 179 -0.09 -24.68 -0.67
C THR A 179 -0.41 -25.82 0.30
N THR A 180 -1.36 -26.68 -0.05
CA THR A 180 -1.64 -27.93 0.68
C THR A 180 -0.40 -28.84 0.80
N GLU A 181 0.53 -28.75 -0.14
CA GLU A 181 1.76 -29.55 -0.18
C GLU A 181 2.91 -28.86 0.57
N SER A 182 3.28 -27.65 0.12
CA SER A 182 4.46 -26.91 0.58
C SER A 182 4.40 -26.43 2.04
N ILE A 183 3.22 -26.32 2.64
CA ILE A 183 3.03 -25.96 4.07
C ILE A 183 4.00 -26.68 5.02
N ASN A 184 4.25 -27.98 4.79
CA ASN A 184 5.07 -28.80 5.69
C ASN A 184 6.59 -28.56 5.53
N TRP A 185 7.02 -27.83 4.49
CA TRP A 185 8.42 -27.56 4.17
C TRP A 185 8.92 -26.19 4.66
N PHE A 186 8.02 -25.33 5.17
CA PHE A 186 8.33 -23.93 5.48
C PHE A 186 9.52 -23.76 6.44
N MET A 187 9.57 -24.51 7.55
CA MET A 187 10.66 -24.37 8.55
C MET A 187 12.03 -24.69 7.94
N GLU A 188 12.15 -25.88 7.35
CA GLU A 188 13.34 -26.39 6.66
C GLU A 188 13.81 -25.40 5.56
N THR A 189 12.86 -24.84 4.80
CA THR A 189 13.16 -23.85 3.75
C THR A 189 13.61 -22.51 4.32
N ALA A 190 12.97 -22.04 5.39
CA ALA A 190 13.27 -20.76 6.03
C ALA A 190 14.66 -20.77 6.69
N GLU A 191 15.04 -21.90 7.28
CA GLU A 191 16.39 -22.14 7.80
C GLU A 191 17.41 -22.09 6.64
N ILE A 192 17.21 -22.88 5.58
CA ILE A 192 18.08 -22.92 4.38
C ILE A 192 18.32 -21.54 3.75
N VAL A 193 17.27 -20.73 3.53
CA VAL A 193 17.44 -19.43 2.86
C VAL A 193 18.13 -18.38 3.74
N VAL A 194 17.96 -18.48 5.06
CA VAL A 194 18.63 -17.59 6.02
C VAL A 194 20.11 -17.96 6.16
N GLU A 195 20.44 -19.26 6.20
CA GLU A 195 21.83 -19.75 6.10
C GLU A 195 22.49 -19.36 4.77
N ALA A 196 21.72 -19.24 3.68
CA ALA A 196 22.20 -18.74 2.40
C ALA A 196 22.43 -17.21 2.37
N GLY A 197 21.98 -16.47 3.39
CA GLY A 197 22.18 -15.02 3.52
C GLY A 197 20.93 -14.15 3.31
N ALA A 198 19.73 -14.72 3.26
CA ALA A 198 18.48 -13.94 3.16
C ALA A 198 18.15 -13.22 4.48
N SER A 199 17.80 -11.93 4.38
CA SER A 199 17.40 -11.09 5.54
C SER A 199 16.03 -11.45 6.14
N GLY A 200 15.31 -12.38 5.53
CA GLY A 200 14.00 -12.87 5.95
C GLY A 200 13.25 -13.59 4.82
N ILE A 201 12.06 -14.10 5.16
CA ILE A 201 11.18 -14.86 4.27
C ILE A 201 9.77 -14.26 4.24
N THR A 202 9.24 -14.04 3.03
CA THR A 202 7.87 -13.56 2.80
C THR A 202 6.98 -14.74 2.47
N VAL A 203 5.87 -14.91 3.20
CA VAL A 203 4.99 -16.08 3.14
C VAL A 203 3.65 -15.68 2.53
N GLY A 204 3.37 -16.15 1.31
CA GLY A 204 2.08 -15.99 0.64
C GLY A 204 1.20 -17.23 0.76
N GLN A 205 -0.11 -17.05 0.62
CA GLN A 205 -1.06 -18.16 0.39
C GLN A 205 -1.44 -18.20 -1.09
N LEU A 206 -1.54 -19.39 -1.70
CA LEU A 206 -1.89 -19.52 -3.11
C LEU A 206 -3.17 -18.75 -3.50
N ALA A 207 -3.05 -17.92 -4.54
CA ALA A 207 -4.16 -17.23 -5.18
C ALA A 207 -4.69 -18.02 -6.41
N PRO A 208 -6.02 -18.12 -6.60
CA PRO A 208 -6.67 -18.84 -7.70
C PRO A 208 -6.64 -18.04 -9.02
N VAL A 209 -5.44 -17.75 -9.52
CA VAL A 209 -5.18 -16.90 -10.69
C VAL A 209 -4.07 -17.47 -11.57
N GLY A 210 -3.95 -17.01 -12.82
CA GLY A 210 -2.88 -17.46 -13.73
C GLY A 210 -2.98 -18.93 -14.12
N ARG A 211 -1.99 -19.74 -13.70
CA ARG A 211 -1.95 -21.21 -13.86
C ARG A 211 -2.45 -21.99 -12.63
N SER A 212 -2.64 -21.33 -11.48
CA SER A 212 -2.83 -21.98 -10.18
C SER A 212 -4.01 -22.95 -10.14
N PRO A 213 -3.79 -24.26 -9.88
CA PRO A 213 -4.87 -25.23 -9.77
C PRO A 213 -5.62 -25.07 -8.43
N GLU A 214 -6.96 -25.09 -8.48
CA GLU A 214 -7.80 -24.92 -7.28
C GLU A 214 -7.54 -25.97 -6.20
N SER A 215 -7.11 -27.19 -6.59
CA SER A 215 -6.76 -28.27 -5.67
C SER A 215 -5.52 -28.02 -4.81
N ALA A 216 -4.65 -27.06 -5.20
CA ALA A 216 -3.48 -26.67 -4.41
C ALA A 216 -3.78 -25.56 -3.38
N ILE A 217 -4.98 -24.96 -3.42
CA ILE A 217 -5.42 -23.96 -2.45
C ILE A 217 -5.53 -24.63 -1.07
N ILE A 218 -4.78 -24.12 -0.10
CA ILE A 218 -4.76 -24.68 1.25
C ILE A 218 -6.09 -24.46 1.99
N SER A 219 -6.55 -25.50 2.69
CA SER A 219 -7.77 -25.44 3.49
C SER A 219 -7.58 -24.61 4.77
N TYR A 220 -8.64 -23.92 5.20
CA TYR A 220 -8.60 -23.07 6.40
C TYR A 220 -8.09 -23.78 7.68
N PRO A 221 -8.42 -25.06 7.98
CA PRO A 221 -7.88 -25.74 9.15
C PRO A 221 -6.36 -25.95 9.11
N LEU A 222 -5.82 -26.36 7.95
CA LEU A 222 -4.36 -26.54 7.77
C LEU A 222 -3.64 -25.20 7.88
N TRP A 223 -4.18 -24.16 7.22
CA TRP A 223 -3.69 -22.79 7.31
C TRP A 223 -3.72 -22.25 8.75
N THR A 224 -4.79 -22.54 9.51
CA THR A 224 -4.91 -22.14 10.92
C THR A 224 -3.86 -22.82 11.80
N LYS A 225 -3.59 -24.12 11.56
CA LYS A 225 -2.49 -24.82 12.24
C LYS A 225 -1.15 -24.15 11.94
N PHE A 226 -0.85 -23.87 10.67
CA PHE A 226 0.38 -23.21 10.26
C PHE A 226 0.58 -21.85 10.94
N VAL A 227 -0.41 -20.96 10.85
CA VAL A 227 -0.32 -19.63 11.48
C VAL A 227 -0.07 -19.75 12.98
N ARG A 228 -0.78 -20.63 13.69
CA ARG A 228 -0.55 -20.84 15.14
C ARG A 228 0.83 -21.43 15.44
N GLU A 229 1.26 -22.45 14.71
CA GLU A 229 2.54 -23.11 14.96
C GLU A 229 3.72 -22.15 14.73
N VAL A 230 3.68 -21.34 13.66
CA VAL A 230 4.70 -20.32 13.38
C VAL A 230 4.68 -19.20 14.42
N THR A 231 3.48 -18.71 14.80
CA THR A 231 3.28 -17.72 15.88
C THR A 231 3.90 -18.20 17.19
N ASP A 232 3.63 -19.44 17.60
CA ASP A 232 4.12 -20.01 18.85
C ASP A 232 5.64 -20.25 18.81
N LYS A 233 6.23 -20.65 17.66
CA LYS A 233 7.69 -20.77 17.50
C LYS A 233 8.40 -19.41 17.59
N MET A 234 7.85 -18.36 16.97
CA MET A 234 8.38 -16.99 17.08
C MET A 234 8.36 -16.49 18.52
N LYS A 235 7.22 -16.64 19.22
CA LYS A 235 7.09 -16.24 20.64
C LYS A 235 8.04 -17.01 21.56
N GLN A 236 8.40 -18.24 21.19
CA GLN A 236 9.40 -19.06 21.88
C GLN A 236 10.86 -18.76 21.48
N GLY A 237 11.12 -17.78 20.60
CA GLY A 237 12.47 -17.45 20.12
C GLY A 237 13.12 -18.53 19.24
N LYS A 238 12.31 -19.49 18.74
CA LYS A 238 12.74 -20.58 17.85
C LYS A 238 12.79 -20.17 16.38
N ILE A 239 12.14 -19.05 16.04
CA ILE A 239 12.31 -18.33 14.77
C ILE A 239 12.96 -17.00 15.14
N GLN A 240 14.18 -16.77 14.63
CA GLN A 240 14.99 -15.58 14.93
C GLN A 240 15.20 -14.68 13.69
N PHE A 241 14.76 -15.15 12.52
CA PHE A 241 14.75 -14.41 11.27
C PHE A 241 13.42 -13.67 11.05
N ASN A 242 13.43 -12.66 10.18
CA ASN A 242 12.21 -11.93 9.83
C ASN A 242 11.29 -12.81 8.98
N VAL A 243 10.02 -12.94 9.40
CA VAL A 243 8.95 -13.48 8.56
C VAL A 243 7.97 -12.36 8.26
N ARG A 244 7.58 -12.19 7.00
CA ARG A 244 6.52 -11.26 6.57
C ARG A 244 5.38 -12.05 5.95
N GLY A 245 4.13 -11.76 6.32
CA GLY A 245 2.99 -12.28 5.59
C GLY A 245 2.67 -11.47 4.33
N MET A 246 2.34 -12.17 3.23
CA MET A 246 1.74 -11.58 2.03
C MET A 246 0.26 -11.98 1.99
N TRP A 247 -0.59 -11.08 2.48
CA TRP A 247 -1.99 -11.38 2.81
C TRP A 247 -2.97 -11.00 1.70
N HIS A 248 -3.51 -12.01 1.02
CA HIS A 248 -4.62 -11.85 0.07
C HIS A 248 -5.97 -11.82 0.81
N GLY A 249 -6.10 -10.94 1.80
CA GLY A 249 -7.29 -10.71 2.63
C GLY A 249 -7.02 -10.93 4.12
N GLY A 250 -7.36 -9.93 4.97
CA GLY A 250 -7.03 -9.94 6.40
C GLY A 250 -7.57 -11.15 7.19
N TRP A 251 -8.64 -11.80 6.72
CA TRP A 251 -9.13 -13.04 7.35
C TRP A 251 -8.06 -14.14 7.44
N GLN A 252 -7.07 -14.14 6.55
CA GLN A 252 -5.97 -15.12 6.55
C GLN A 252 -5.14 -15.05 7.83
N THR A 253 -4.98 -13.88 8.47
CA THR A 253 -4.19 -13.73 9.71
C THR A 253 -5.09 -13.61 10.94
N TYR A 254 -6.16 -12.81 10.82
CA TYR A 254 -6.97 -12.41 11.97
C TYR A 254 -8.03 -13.44 12.38
N LEU A 255 -8.50 -14.33 11.50
CA LEU A 255 -9.37 -15.43 11.92
C LEU A 255 -8.60 -16.59 12.60
N PRO A 256 -7.44 -17.05 12.10
CA PRO A 256 -6.65 -18.08 12.79
C PRO A 256 -6.22 -17.72 14.21
N LEU A 257 -6.16 -16.43 14.55
CA LEU A 257 -5.71 -15.89 15.84
C LEU A 257 -6.80 -15.07 16.57
N LEU A 258 -8.08 -15.27 16.26
CA LEU A 258 -9.19 -14.45 16.81
C LEU A 258 -9.33 -14.57 18.35
N ASP A 259 -8.97 -15.72 18.91
CA ASP A 259 -8.85 -16.04 20.35
C ASP A 259 -7.52 -15.60 20.97
N ARG A 260 -6.56 -15.13 20.15
CA ARG A 260 -5.22 -14.68 20.53
C ARG A 260 -4.90 -13.35 19.84
N ILE A 261 -5.86 -12.42 19.84
CA ILE A 261 -5.83 -11.26 18.93
C ILE A 261 -4.60 -10.35 19.11
N GLU A 262 -4.01 -10.32 20.31
CA GLU A 262 -2.72 -9.64 20.58
C GLU A 262 -1.58 -10.18 19.71
N ASP A 263 -1.53 -11.49 19.46
CA ASP A 263 -0.54 -12.13 18.57
C ASP A 263 -0.79 -11.76 17.10
N ALA A 264 -2.04 -11.55 16.71
CA ALA A 264 -2.42 -11.11 15.37
C ALA A 264 -2.01 -9.65 15.09
N TYR A 265 -1.91 -8.82 16.14
CA TYR A 265 -1.42 -7.44 16.05
C TYR A 265 0.06 -7.30 16.41
N HIS A 266 0.74 -8.35 16.87
CA HIS A 266 2.11 -8.22 17.37
C HIS A 266 3.10 -7.96 16.20
N PRO A 267 3.76 -6.79 16.14
CA PRO A 267 4.42 -6.31 14.92
C PRO A 267 5.68 -7.10 14.53
N ARG A 268 6.17 -7.98 15.42
CA ARG A 268 7.30 -8.91 15.14
C ARG A 268 6.88 -10.32 14.67
N LEU A 269 5.59 -10.66 14.66
CA LEU A 269 5.13 -12.00 14.26
C LEU A 269 4.69 -12.03 12.79
N TRP A 270 3.77 -11.13 12.43
CA TRP A 270 3.13 -11.13 11.11
C TRP A 270 3.29 -9.82 10.32
N GLY A 271 4.14 -8.92 10.83
CA GLY A 271 4.36 -7.58 10.27
C GLY A 271 3.32 -6.56 10.73
N LYS A 272 3.22 -5.44 10.01
CA LYS A 272 2.15 -4.45 10.20
C LYS A 272 0.86 -4.91 9.51
N MET A 273 -0.28 -4.48 10.04
CA MET A 273 -1.58 -4.56 9.37
C MET A 273 -1.53 -3.83 8.00
N PRO A 274 -2.24 -4.29 6.95
CA PRO A 274 -2.36 -3.55 5.70
C PRO A 274 -2.89 -2.12 5.93
N GLU A 275 -2.32 -1.14 5.22
CA GLU A 275 -2.69 0.28 5.34
C GLU A 275 -4.04 0.53 4.63
N ILE A 276 -5.12 0.23 5.35
CA ILE A 276 -6.51 0.37 4.89
C ILE A 276 -7.01 1.79 5.19
N THR A 277 -7.00 2.63 4.16
CA THR A 277 -7.50 4.01 4.20
C THR A 277 -9.02 4.08 3.94
N PRO A 278 -9.69 5.22 4.19
CA PRO A 278 -11.15 5.35 3.97
C PRO A 278 -11.61 5.14 2.52
N GLU A 279 -10.75 5.39 1.54
CA GLU A 279 -11.02 5.21 0.11
C GLU A 279 -11.14 3.72 -0.27
N CYS A 280 -10.53 2.82 0.52
CA CYS A 280 -10.54 1.37 0.30
C CYS A 280 -11.90 0.76 0.68
N GLY A 281 -12.85 0.69 -0.26
CA GLY A 281 -14.16 0.06 -0.02
C GLY A 281 -14.10 -1.46 0.27
N THR A 282 -13.15 -2.15 -0.36
CA THR A 282 -12.91 -3.60 -0.20
C THR A 282 -11.44 -3.99 -0.25
N CYS A 283 -10.61 -3.35 -1.08
CA CYS A 283 -9.21 -3.69 -1.25
C CYS A 283 -8.41 -2.48 -1.72
N ILE A 284 -7.08 -2.54 -1.54
CA ILE A 284 -6.13 -1.52 -2.00
C ILE A 284 -5.92 -1.54 -3.52
N ALA A 285 -6.34 -2.62 -4.20
CA ALA A 285 -6.26 -2.78 -5.65
C ALA A 285 -7.09 -1.70 -6.37
N GLY A 286 -6.46 -0.92 -7.24
CA GLY A 286 -7.08 0.23 -7.91
C GLY A 286 -7.27 1.47 -7.02
N VAL A 287 -6.75 1.47 -5.78
CA VAL A 287 -6.79 2.61 -4.85
C VAL A 287 -5.38 3.06 -4.44
N HIS A 288 -4.54 2.13 -3.97
CA HIS A 288 -3.12 2.35 -3.67
C HIS A 288 -2.20 1.51 -4.54
N THR A 289 -2.68 0.39 -5.07
CA THR A 289 -1.89 -0.48 -5.95
C THR A 289 -2.43 -0.50 -7.38
N ALA A 290 -1.52 -0.72 -8.33
CA ALA A 290 -1.83 -1.06 -9.72
C ALA A 290 -0.78 -2.04 -10.25
N ALA A 291 -1.02 -2.61 -11.42
CA ALA A 291 0.00 -3.29 -12.19
C ALA A 291 -0.08 -2.89 -13.67
N ILE A 292 1.04 -2.95 -14.39
CA ILE A 292 1.10 -2.70 -15.84
C ILE A 292 1.78 -3.91 -16.50
N ASP A 293 1.14 -4.51 -17.50
CA ASP A 293 1.71 -5.66 -18.22
C ASP A 293 2.64 -5.29 -19.38
N SER A 294 3.30 -6.29 -19.94
CA SER A 294 4.25 -6.14 -21.05
C SER A 294 3.64 -5.64 -22.36
N GLU A 295 2.31 -5.51 -22.47
CA GLU A 295 1.61 -4.93 -23.62
C GLU A 295 1.12 -3.49 -23.32
N GLY A 296 1.37 -2.97 -22.11
CA GLY A 296 0.93 -1.65 -21.65
C GLY A 296 -0.47 -1.61 -21.03
N TRP A 297 -1.09 -2.75 -20.69
CA TRP A 297 -2.39 -2.73 -20.02
C TRP A 297 -2.24 -2.50 -18.53
N LEU A 298 -2.97 -1.53 -17.99
CA LEU A 298 -3.10 -1.32 -16.55
C LEU A 298 -4.16 -2.25 -15.96
N TYR A 299 -3.88 -2.82 -14.79
CA TYR A 299 -4.80 -3.63 -13.98
C TYR A 299 -4.83 -3.12 -12.53
N PRO A 300 -5.88 -3.43 -11.74
CA PRO A 300 -5.97 -2.96 -10.36
C PRO A 300 -4.94 -3.61 -9.41
N CYS A 301 -4.41 -4.80 -9.72
CA CYS A 301 -3.20 -5.34 -9.10
C CYS A 301 -2.56 -6.44 -9.98
N ASP A 302 -1.36 -6.88 -9.61
CA ASP A 302 -0.57 -7.94 -10.24
C ASP A 302 -1.37 -9.22 -10.55
N LEU A 303 -2.08 -9.76 -9.56
CA LEU A 303 -2.84 -11.01 -9.66
C LEU A 303 -3.99 -10.90 -10.67
N MET A 304 -4.44 -9.68 -11.00
CA MET A 304 -5.49 -9.43 -11.98
C MET A 304 -4.98 -9.43 -13.42
N SER A 305 -3.67 -9.29 -13.66
CA SER A 305 -3.05 -9.30 -15.00
C SER A 305 -3.31 -10.58 -15.81
N SER A 306 -3.69 -11.68 -15.15
CA SER A 306 -4.05 -12.94 -15.81
C SER A 306 -5.45 -12.95 -16.45
N PHE A 307 -6.26 -11.91 -16.24
CA PHE A 307 -7.64 -11.78 -16.71
C PHE A 307 -7.79 -10.58 -17.67
N PRO A 308 -7.88 -10.79 -19.00
CA PRO A 308 -8.07 -9.70 -19.96
C PRO A 308 -9.34 -8.87 -19.72
N GLU A 309 -10.35 -9.46 -19.09
CA GLU A 309 -11.59 -8.79 -18.68
C GLU A 309 -11.39 -7.78 -17.54
N LEU A 310 -10.20 -7.75 -16.92
CA LEU A 310 -9.81 -6.79 -15.88
C LEU A 310 -8.81 -5.72 -16.37
N ARG A 311 -8.63 -5.58 -17.70
CA ARG A 311 -7.86 -4.49 -18.31
C ARG A 311 -8.57 -3.16 -18.08
N CYS A 312 -7.90 -2.22 -17.41
CA CYS A 312 -8.44 -0.90 -17.09
C CYS A 312 -8.34 0.09 -18.27
N GLY A 313 -7.25 -0.01 -19.03
CA GLY A 313 -6.93 0.81 -20.21
C GLY A 313 -5.50 0.53 -20.69
N ASN A 314 -5.14 0.91 -21.91
CA ASN A 314 -3.74 0.87 -22.35
C ASN A 314 -3.03 2.21 -22.08
N VAL A 315 -1.90 2.17 -21.37
CA VAL A 315 -1.16 3.39 -20.99
C VAL A 315 -0.30 3.97 -22.12
N ILE A 316 -0.08 3.23 -23.22
CA ILE A 316 0.58 3.74 -24.43
C ILE A 316 -0.42 4.56 -25.27
N GLU A 317 -1.70 4.17 -25.28
CA GLU A 317 -2.76 4.83 -26.07
C GLU A 317 -3.29 6.10 -25.38
N HIS A 318 -3.23 6.16 -24.04
CA HIS A 318 -3.89 7.20 -23.25
C HIS A 318 -3.03 7.84 -22.16
N GLY A 319 -1.86 7.28 -21.84
CA GLY A 319 -1.06 7.69 -20.68
C GLY A 319 -1.55 7.06 -19.36
N VAL A 320 -0.64 6.95 -18.38
CA VAL A 320 -0.91 6.31 -17.09
C VAL A 320 -1.95 7.09 -16.27
N ALA A 321 -1.91 8.43 -16.35
CA ALA A 321 -2.79 9.33 -15.59
C ALA A 321 -4.27 9.13 -15.98
N ASP A 322 -4.57 9.26 -17.26
CA ASP A 322 -5.92 9.08 -17.81
C ASP A 322 -6.47 7.68 -17.55
N VAL A 323 -5.67 6.62 -17.71
CA VAL A 323 -6.14 5.26 -17.41
C VAL A 323 -6.42 5.10 -15.91
N TRP A 324 -5.56 5.61 -15.03
CA TRP A 324 -5.75 5.52 -13.57
C TRP A 324 -6.98 6.31 -13.08
N GLN A 325 -7.24 7.46 -13.68
CA GLN A 325 -8.32 8.37 -13.27
C GLN A 325 -9.66 8.02 -13.95
N ARG A 326 -9.65 7.76 -15.26
CA ARG A 326 -10.85 7.70 -16.12
C ARG A 326 -11.36 6.29 -16.40
N SER A 327 -10.66 5.23 -15.99
CA SER A 327 -11.11 3.85 -16.28
C SER A 327 -12.42 3.50 -15.57
N LEU A 328 -13.42 3.08 -16.36
CA LEU A 328 -14.72 2.64 -15.86
C LEU A 328 -14.58 1.45 -14.89
N LEU A 329 -13.62 0.55 -15.15
CA LEU A 329 -13.36 -0.62 -14.32
C LEU A 329 -12.76 -0.24 -12.95
N LEU A 330 -11.83 0.73 -12.91
CA LEU A 330 -11.31 1.25 -11.64
C LEU A 330 -12.41 1.95 -10.85
N THR A 331 -13.23 2.79 -11.49
CA THR A 331 -14.38 3.44 -10.82
C THR A 331 -15.38 2.42 -10.28
N TYR A 332 -15.72 1.38 -11.05
CA TYR A 332 -16.56 0.27 -10.57
C TYR A 332 -15.96 -0.39 -9.32
N LEU A 333 -14.67 -0.77 -9.36
CA LEU A 333 -13.99 -1.41 -8.23
C LEU A 333 -13.92 -0.51 -6.98
N ARG A 334 -13.64 0.78 -7.16
CA ARG A 334 -13.60 1.81 -6.10
C ARG A 334 -14.97 2.01 -5.42
N GLN A 335 -16.07 1.81 -6.15
CA GLN A 335 -17.43 1.95 -5.64
C GLN A 335 -17.88 0.77 -4.77
N ILE A 336 -17.39 -0.45 -5.00
CA ILE A 336 -17.78 -1.64 -4.21
C ILE A 336 -17.37 -1.46 -2.73
N LYS A 337 -18.35 -1.43 -1.81
CA LYS A 337 -18.09 -1.35 -0.37
C LYS A 337 -18.35 -2.69 0.32
N THR A 338 -17.60 -2.94 1.39
CA THR A 338 -17.74 -4.15 2.22
C THR A 338 -19.14 -4.27 2.86
N ASP A 339 -19.85 -3.15 3.00
CA ASP A 339 -21.19 -3.04 3.56
C ASP A 339 -22.28 -3.65 2.68
N ASP A 340 -22.06 -3.70 1.37
CA ASP A 340 -22.95 -4.36 0.40
C ASP A 340 -22.75 -5.89 0.42
N ILE A 341 -21.54 -6.33 0.78
CA ILE A 341 -21.09 -7.72 0.66
C ILE A 341 -21.52 -8.53 1.90
N SER A 342 -22.50 -9.40 1.71
CA SER A 342 -22.90 -10.38 2.73
C SER A 342 -22.02 -11.64 2.65
N PRO A 343 -21.58 -12.24 3.78
CA PRO A 343 -21.84 -11.86 5.18
C PRO A 343 -20.84 -10.81 5.73
N CYS A 344 -19.90 -10.34 4.92
CA CYS A 344 -18.77 -9.50 5.34
C CYS A 344 -19.19 -8.18 6.02
N LYS A 345 -20.32 -7.58 5.61
CA LYS A 345 -20.91 -6.37 6.21
C LYS A 345 -21.19 -6.46 7.72
N SER A 346 -21.39 -7.68 8.24
CA SER A 346 -21.66 -7.98 9.65
C SER A 346 -20.50 -8.72 10.34
N CYS A 347 -19.33 -8.80 9.72
CA CYS A 347 -18.21 -9.60 10.21
C CYS A 347 -17.44 -8.87 11.33
N PRO A 348 -17.08 -9.53 12.45
CA PRO A 348 -16.34 -8.88 13.55
C PRO A 348 -14.96 -8.35 13.17
N ILE A 349 -14.33 -8.87 12.11
CA ILE A 349 -13.05 -8.36 11.57
C ILE A 349 -13.23 -7.48 10.32
N LYS A 350 -14.45 -7.00 10.04
CA LYS A 350 -14.77 -6.11 8.90
C LYS A 350 -13.75 -4.96 8.73
N PRO A 351 -13.38 -4.17 9.77
CA PRO A 351 -12.50 -3.00 9.62
C PRO A 351 -11.07 -3.32 9.13
N ILE A 352 -10.68 -4.61 9.15
CA ILE A 352 -9.33 -5.09 8.88
C ILE A 352 -9.29 -6.01 7.64
N CYS A 353 -10.38 -6.73 7.38
CA CYS A 353 -10.46 -7.72 6.32
C CYS A 353 -11.07 -7.18 5.02
N LEU A 354 -12.03 -6.24 5.13
CA LEU A 354 -12.75 -5.63 4.00
C LEU A 354 -13.21 -6.62 2.92
N SER A 355 -13.80 -7.76 3.34
CA SER A 355 -14.27 -8.87 2.48
C SER A 355 -13.23 -9.68 1.69
N GLY A 356 -11.93 -9.42 1.84
CA GLY A 356 -10.85 -10.24 1.25
C GLY A 356 -10.47 -9.90 -0.20
N CYS A 357 -9.41 -10.55 -0.70
CA CYS A 357 -8.74 -10.17 -1.96
C CYS A 357 -9.66 -10.28 -3.18
N ARG A 358 -9.91 -9.14 -3.82
CA ARG A 358 -10.75 -9.01 -5.01
C ARG A 358 -10.28 -9.85 -6.19
N SER A 359 -8.97 -10.07 -6.36
CA SER A 359 -8.44 -10.93 -7.42
C SER A 359 -8.74 -12.41 -7.17
N SER A 360 -8.53 -12.90 -5.94
CA SER A 360 -8.91 -14.27 -5.56
C SER A 360 -10.41 -14.51 -5.65
N VAL A 361 -11.21 -13.51 -5.29
CA VAL A 361 -12.68 -13.52 -5.43
C VAL A 361 -13.06 -13.62 -6.90
N TYR A 362 -12.50 -12.78 -7.77
CA TYR A 362 -12.79 -12.80 -9.21
C TYR A 362 -12.35 -14.13 -9.84
N GLY A 363 -11.17 -14.65 -9.47
CA GLY A 363 -10.68 -15.95 -9.93
C GLY A 363 -11.71 -17.06 -9.77
N LEU A 364 -12.32 -17.17 -8.59
CA LEU A 364 -13.29 -18.21 -8.23
C LEU A 364 -14.76 -17.90 -8.63
N THR A 365 -15.16 -16.63 -8.70
CA THR A 365 -16.59 -16.23 -8.83
C THR A 365 -16.94 -15.41 -10.07
N LYS A 366 -15.94 -14.91 -10.81
CA LYS A 366 -16.08 -13.93 -11.91
C LYS A 366 -16.82 -12.63 -11.52
N SER A 367 -16.93 -12.35 -10.22
CA SER A 367 -17.44 -11.11 -9.65
C SER A 367 -16.35 -10.39 -8.87
N LEU A 368 -16.35 -9.05 -8.91
CA LEU A 368 -15.56 -8.22 -7.98
C LEU A 368 -16.35 -7.86 -6.71
N ALA A 369 -17.65 -8.17 -6.64
CA ALA A 369 -18.54 -7.84 -5.51
C ALA A 369 -18.91 -9.05 -4.63
N ALA A 370 -18.49 -10.27 -4.99
CA ALA A 370 -18.69 -11.45 -4.16
C ALA A 370 -17.85 -11.39 -2.85
N PRO A 371 -18.23 -12.09 -1.78
CA PRO A 371 -17.36 -12.33 -0.63
C PRO A 371 -16.21 -13.30 -1.01
N ASP A 372 -15.07 -13.23 -0.33
CA ASP A 372 -13.97 -14.19 -0.51
C ASP A 372 -14.37 -15.58 0.01
N ILE A 373 -14.82 -16.46 -0.90
CA ILE A 373 -15.39 -17.78 -0.55
C ILE A 373 -14.41 -18.75 0.12
N ARG A 374 -13.11 -18.44 0.11
CA ARG A 374 -12.06 -19.15 0.86
C ARG A 374 -12.13 -18.89 2.37
N CYS A 375 -12.75 -17.79 2.78
CA CYS A 375 -12.96 -17.44 4.18
C CYS A 375 -14.00 -18.38 4.83
N PRO A 376 -13.69 -19.06 5.94
CA PRO A 376 -14.57 -20.07 6.53
C PRO A 376 -15.91 -19.53 7.03
N LEU A 377 -15.99 -18.22 7.34
CA LEU A 377 -17.25 -17.56 7.70
C LEU A 377 -18.16 -17.35 6.49
N VAL A 378 -17.57 -17.18 5.30
CA VAL A 378 -18.29 -17.10 4.03
C VAL A 378 -18.77 -18.49 3.63
N THR A 379 -17.91 -19.51 3.69
CA THR A 379 -18.27 -20.91 3.40
C THR A 379 -19.45 -21.38 4.26
N LYS A 380 -19.36 -21.21 5.59
CA LYS A 380 -20.44 -21.56 6.54
C LYS A 380 -21.72 -20.74 6.41
N TRP A 381 -21.66 -19.57 5.76
CA TRP A 381 -22.84 -18.78 5.44
C TRP A 381 -23.49 -19.32 4.16
N LEU A 382 -22.70 -19.60 3.11
CA LEU A 382 -23.15 -20.17 1.84
C LEU A 382 -23.81 -21.55 2.00
N GLU A 383 -23.32 -22.39 2.93
CA GLU A 383 -23.95 -23.65 3.34
C GLU A 383 -25.43 -23.52 3.77
N ARG A 384 -25.91 -22.29 4.04
CA ARG A 384 -27.26 -21.97 4.52
C ARG A 384 -28.10 -21.18 3.50
N GLN A 385 -27.62 -21.03 2.27
CA GLN A 385 -28.28 -20.23 1.24
C GLN A 385 -28.80 -21.16 0.13
N GLU A 386 -30.09 -21.09 -0.18
CA GLU A 386 -30.70 -21.99 -1.18
C GLU A 386 -30.18 -21.74 -2.59
N LYS A 387 -30.05 -20.47 -2.98
CA LYS A 387 -29.37 -20.01 -4.20
C LYS A 387 -28.76 -18.62 -3.98
N ILE A 388 -27.54 -18.42 -4.46
CA ILE A 388 -26.90 -17.10 -4.56
C ILE A 388 -26.24 -16.96 -5.94
N SER A 389 -26.33 -15.75 -6.47
CA SER A 389 -25.50 -15.25 -7.57
C SER A 389 -24.95 -13.88 -7.18
N TRP A 390 -23.83 -13.48 -7.77
CA TRP A 390 -23.22 -12.17 -7.60
C TRP A 390 -23.18 -11.45 -8.95
N PRO A 391 -23.20 -10.10 -8.99
CA PRO A 391 -23.08 -9.38 -10.25
C PRO A 391 -21.71 -9.68 -10.87
N LEU A 392 -21.71 -10.15 -12.11
CA LEU A 392 -20.50 -10.29 -12.90
C LEU A 392 -19.86 -8.91 -13.14
N VAL A 393 -18.58 -8.88 -13.48
CA VAL A 393 -17.94 -7.63 -13.92
C VAL A 393 -18.65 -7.12 -15.19
N PRO A 394 -19.12 -5.86 -15.25
CA PRO A 394 -19.77 -5.32 -16.43
C PRO A 394 -18.84 -5.33 -17.65
N ASN A 395 -19.40 -5.25 -18.87
CA ASN A 395 -18.62 -5.18 -20.11
C ASN A 395 -18.01 -3.77 -20.29
N ILE A 396 -17.05 -3.44 -19.43
CA ILE A 396 -16.37 -2.13 -19.31
C ILE A 396 -14.84 -2.23 -19.27
N ALA A 397 -14.28 -3.41 -19.55
CA ALA A 397 -12.84 -3.59 -19.79
C ALA A 397 -12.37 -2.69 -20.96
N ASN A 398 -11.20 -2.08 -20.80
CA ASN A 398 -10.64 -1.08 -21.70
C ASN A 398 -11.62 0.05 -22.10
N LYS A 399 -12.42 0.56 -21.15
CA LYS A 399 -13.25 1.76 -21.36
C LYS A 399 -12.86 2.85 -20.39
N LEU A 400 -12.67 4.06 -20.94
CA LEU A 400 -12.45 5.29 -20.19
C LEU A 400 -13.68 6.21 -20.31
N TYR A 401 -13.89 7.09 -19.31
CA TYR A 401 -14.84 8.20 -19.44
C TYR A 401 -14.44 9.16 -20.56
N SER A 402 -15.40 9.59 -21.39
CA SER A 402 -15.20 10.54 -22.49
C SER A 402 -14.80 11.94 -22.02
N GLN A 403 -15.27 12.36 -20.85
CA GLN A 403 -14.93 13.60 -20.17
C GLN A 403 -14.63 13.30 -18.70
N PHE A 404 -13.73 14.08 -18.08
CA PHE A 404 -13.37 13.97 -16.67
C PHE A 404 -13.67 15.31 -15.97
N PRO A 405 -14.12 15.34 -14.71
CA PRO A 405 -14.43 16.61 -14.04
C PRO A 405 -13.18 17.49 -13.88
N GLU A 406 -13.27 18.76 -14.27
CA GLU A 406 -12.13 19.70 -14.32
C GLU A 406 -11.43 19.92 -12.96
N ASN A 407 -12.11 19.62 -11.85
CA ASN A 407 -11.63 19.86 -10.48
C ASN A 407 -10.83 18.69 -9.87
N ALA A 408 -10.45 17.67 -10.65
CA ALA A 408 -9.91 16.40 -10.14
C ALA A 408 -8.38 16.25 -10.26
N SER A 409 -7.61 17.33 -10.43
CA SER A 409 -6.18 17.28 -10.78
C SER A 409 -5.27 18.29 -10.04
N GLU A 410 -5.12 18.14 -8.72
CA GLU A 410 -4.00 18.75 -7.96
C GLU A 410 -3.35 17.74 -6.98
N VAL A 411 -2.92 16.59 -7.51
CA VAL A 411 -1.99 15.70 -6.81
C VAL A 411 -0.75 15.54 -7.68
N GLY A 412 0.41 15.90 -7.12
CA GLY A 412 1.70 15.82 -7.82
C GLY A 412 2.83 15.56 -6.84
N ALA A 413 3.91 14.95 -7.33
CA ALA A 413 5.08 14.65 -6.52
C ALA A 413 6.27 15.58 -6.80
N GLU A 414 7.04 15.84 -5.74
CA GLU A 414 8.31 16.55 -5.81
C GLU A 414 9.41 15.69 -5.16
N GLN A 415 10.65 15.83 -5.64
CA GLN A 415 11.81 15.15 -5.08
C GLN A 415 12.74 16.16 -4.42
N LEU A 416 13.11 15.92 -3.16
CA LEU A 416 14.06 16.76 -2.42
C LEU A 416 15.33 15.96 -2.10
N LYS A 417 16.51 16.51 -2.41
CA LYS A 417 17.80 15.93 -2.03
C LYS A 417 18.26 16.52 -0.70
N ILE A 418 17.96 15.83 0.39
CA ILE A 418 18.16 16.30 1.77
C ILE A 418 19.34 15.51 2.36
N PHE A 419 20.39 16.20 2.82
CA PHE A 419 21.61 15.56 3.36
C PHE A 419 22.20 14.46 2.45
N GLY A 420 22.20 14.71 1.13
CA GLY A 420 22.71 13.78 0.12
C GLY A 420 21.71 12.71 -0.33
N VAL A 421 20.72 12.33 0.48
CA VAL A 421 19.70 11.34 0.12
C VAL A 421 18.51 11.98 -0.60
N ILE A 422 18.03 11.34 -1.67
CA ILE A 422 16.82 11.78 -2.39
C ILE A 422 15.59 11.23 -1.65
N ARG A 423 14.59 12.08 -1.44
CA ARG A 423 13.29 11.71 -0.86
C ARG A 423 12.17 12.23 -1.73
N LYS A 424 11.30 11.32 -2.16
CA LYS A 424 10.10 11.63 -2.93
C LYS A 424 8.94 11.96 -1.99
N PHE A 425 8.19 12.98 -2.36
CA PHE A 425 7.11 13.59 -1.60
C PHE A 425 5.86 13.76 -2.48
N ILE A 426 4.76 13.08 -2.17
CA ILE A 426 3.45 13.38 -2.81
C ILE A 426 2.79 14.51 -2.04
N ARG A 427 2.41 15.60 -2.72
CA ARG A 427 1.60 16.66 -2.14
C ARG A 427 0.12 16.32 -2.23
N TYR A 428 -0.52 16.21 -1.08
CA TYR A 428 -1.98 16.25 -0.93
C TYR A 428 -2.39 17.64 -0.41
N SER A 429 -3.69 17.97 -0.48
CA SER A 429 -4.19 19.32 -0.17
C SER A 429 -3.81 19.84 1.23
N LEU A 430 -3.63 18.95 2.22
CA LEU A 430 -3.34 19.31 3.62
C LEU A 430 -2.01 18.74 4.16
N CYS A 431 -1.41 17.76 3.50
CA CYS A 431 -0.21 17.07 3.98
C CYS A 431 0.68 16.58 2.84
N VAL A 432 1.88 16.09 3.18
CA VAL A 432 2.86 15.59 2.21
C VAL A 432 3.35 14.21 2.65
N LEU A 433 3.21 13.20 1.79
CA LEU A 433 3.68 11.84 2.06
C LEU A 433 5.12 11.68 1.57
N GLY A 434 6.08 11.63 2.50
CA GLY A 434 7.46 11.27 2.19
C GLY A 434 7.69 9.76 2.26
N LYS A 435 8.40 9.17 1.30
CA LYS A 435 8.73 7.73 1.31
C LYS A 435 9.97 7.41 2.15
N HIS A 436 9.89 6.38 2.99
CA HIS A 436 11.02 5.84 3.75
C HIS A 436 11.99 5.03 2.86
N PRO A 437 13.32 5.07 3.08
CA PRO A 437 14.31 4.39 2.21
C PRO A 437 14.25 2.85 2.20
N ASN A 438 13.97 2.20 3.33
CA ASN A 438 13.92 0.73 3.34
C ASN A 438 12.73 0.21 2.48
N PRO A 439 12.94 -0.81 1.62
CA PRO A 439 11.88 -1.36 0.76
C PRO A 439 10.63 -1.89 1.49
N GLY A 440 9.50 -1.22 1.26
CA GLY A 440 8.16 -1.64 1.67
C GLY A 440 7.19 -0.47 1.88
N ASN A 441 5.96 -0.80 2.26
CA ASN A 441 4.88 0.11 2.62
C ASN A 441 5.22 0.82 3.94
N THR A 442 5.97 1.93 3.89
CA THR A 442 6.20 2.79 5.05
C THR A 442 6.50 4.21 4.60
N PHE A 443 5.70 5.14 5.09
CA PHE A 443 5.70 6.54 4.72
C PHE A 443 5.78 7.41 5.96
N VAL A 444 6.30 8.63 5.82
CA VAL A 444 6.30 9.65 6.86
C VAL A 444 5.42 10.79 6.38
N ILE A 445 4.34 11.06 7.12
CA ILE A 445 3.46 12.18 6.85
C ILE A 445 4.10 13.44 7.43
N ILE A 446 4.39 14.42 6.57
CA ILE A 446 4.93 15.72 6.95
C ILE A 446 3.87 16.78 6.65
N ASN A 447 3.70 17.76 7.54
CA ASN A 447 2.84 18.91 7.27
C ASN A 447 3.51 19.86 6.25
N GLN A 448 2.73 20.72 5.60
CA GLN A 448 3.25 21.64 4.57
C GLN A 448 4.41 22.51 5.11
N MET A 449 4.36 22.91 6.39
CA MET A 449 5.42 23.68 7.04
C MET A 449 6.76 22.92 7.10
N GLY A 450 6.76 21.71 7.66
CA GLY A 450 7.96 20.88 7.76
C GLY A 450 8.48 20.45 6.38
N TYR A 451 7.59 20.23 5.42
CA TYR A 451 7.96 19.97 4.03
C TYR A 451 8.68 21.18 3.40
N LEU A 452 8.17 22.40 3.59
CA LEU A 452 8.83 23.62 3.13
C LEU A 452 10.19 23.82 3.82
N MET A 453 10.32 23.55 5.13
CA MET A 453 11.62 23.58 5.81
C MET A 453 12.62 22.57 5.22
N LEU A 454 12.20 21.35 4.91
CA LEU A 454 13.04 20.35 4.22
C LEU A 454 13.42 20.79 2.80
N LYS A 455 12.55 21.55 2.11
CA LYS A 455 12.83 22.13 0.80
C LYS A 455 13.92 23.21 0.86
N GLU A 456 13.97 24.01 1.92
CA GLU A 456 15.10 24.93 2.18
C GLU A 456 16.40 24.17 2.49
N ILE A 457 16.35 23.07 3.26
CA ILE A 457 17.52 22.23 3.53
C ILE A 457 18.05 21.61 2.23
N ALA A 458 17.15 21.16 1.34
CA ALA A 458 17.52 20.67 0.02
C ALA A 458 18.10 21.76 -0.91
N GLN A 459 17.83 23.04 -0.62
CA GLN A 459 18.45 24.21 -1.28
C GLN A 459 19.75 24.66 -0.59
N GLY A 460 20.19 23.97 0.48
CA GLY A 460 21.46 24.22 1.16
C GLY A 460 21.45 25.35 2.19
N LEU A 461 20.27 25.83 2.62
CA LEU A 461 20.20 26.81 3.72
C LEU A 461 20.62 26.18 5.05
N THR A 462 21.22 26.98 5.93
CA THR A 462 21.55 26.56 7.31
C THR A 462 20.35 26.68 8.24
N ILE A 463 20.40 25.99 9.39
CA ILE A 463 19.31 25.98 10.37
C ILE A 463 18.95 27.40 10.85
N ASN A 464 19.95 28.26 11.04
CA ASN A 464 19.77 29.67 11.40
C ASN A 464 19.18 30.52 10.26
N GLN A 465 19.51 30.21 8.99
CA GLN A 465 18.91 30.87 7.83
C GLN A 465 17.43 30.50 7.67
N ILE A 466 17.09 29.21 7.81
CA ILE A 466 15.69 28.75 7.80
C ILE A 466 14.93 29.35 8.98
N GLY A 467 15.52 29.33 10.18
CA GLY A 467 14.99 29.98 11.38
C GLY A 467 14.62 31.44 11.12
N THR A 468 15.55 32.22 10.56
CA THR A 468 15.34 33.64 10.24
C THR A 468 14.28 33.83 9.15
N LYS A 469 14.34 33.03 8.06
CA LYS A 469 13.40 33.10 6.94
C LYS A 469 11.97 32.82 7.41
N PHE A 470 11.77 31.73 8.15
CA PHE A 470 10.44 31.27 8.57
C PHE A 470 9.90 32.11 9.74
N ALA A 471 10.75 32.56 10.67
CA ALA A 471 10.35 33.51 11.71
C ALA A 471 9.79 34.80 11.10
N LYS A 472 10.48 35.37 10.09
CA LYS A 472 10.04 36.56 9.37
C LYS A 472 8.82 36.31 8.48
N GLN A 473 8.78 35.19 7.76
CA GLN A 473 7.72 34.86 6.80
C GLN A 473 6.38 34.53 7.47
N TYR A 474 6.41 33.89 8.65
CA TYR A 474 5.21 33.46 9.37
C TYR A 474 4.95 34.28 10.65
N ASN A 475 5.77 35.30 10.93
CA ASN A 475 5.71 36.15 12.12
C ASN A 475 5.71 35.34 13.44
N VAL A 476 6.66 34.40 13.56
CA VAL A 476 6.84 33.50 14.71
C VAL A 476 8.23 33.72 15.33
N GLU A 477 8.36 33.52 16.64
CA GLU A 477 9.67 33.58 17.30
C GLU A 477 10.70 32.62 16.66
N PHE A 478 11.89 33.15 16.39
CA PHE A 478 13.03 32.39 15.87
C PHE A 478 13.30 31.10 16.66
N GLN A 479 13.34 31.19 17.99
CA GLN A 479 13.62 30.04 18.86
C GLN A 479 12.56 28.93 18.77
N ARG A 480 11.30 29.29 18.49
CA ARG A 480 10.23 28.30 18.27
C ARG A 480 10.40 27.59 16.92
N ILE A 481 10.64 28.34 15.85
CA ILE A 481 10.90 27.79 14.51
C ILE A 481 12.11 26.83 14.54
N ILE A 482 13.19 27.24 15.22
CA ILE A 482 14.39 26.43 15.41
C ILE A 482 14.08 25.14 16.18
N ARG A 483 13.36 25.23 17.31
CA ARG A 483 12.96 24.06 18.12
C ARG A 483 12.07 23.09 17.34
N ASP A 484 11.09 23.61 16.60
CA ASP A 484 10.19 22.81 15.76
C ASP A 484 10.96 22.09 14.64
N LEU A 485 11.95 22.76 14.03
CA LEU A 485 12.84 22.17 13.02
C LEU A 485 13.79 21.12 13.59
N VAL A 486 14.42 21.36 14.74
CA VAL A 486 15.23 20.33 15.44
C VAL A 486 14.37 19.14 15.83
N SER A 487 13.13 19.37 16.31
CA SER A 487 12.19 18.29 16.65
C SER A 487 11.80 17.46 15.41
N LEU A 488 11.52 18.12 14.28
CA LEU A 488 11.25 17.45 13.00
C LEU A 488 12.45 16.60 12.56
N LEU A 489 13.66 17.17 12.57
CA LEU A 489 14.87 16.46 12.14
C LEU A 489 15.22 15.27 13.05
N LYS A 490 15.17 15.42 14.38
CA LYS A 490 15.37 14.31 15.33
C LYS A 490 14.30 13.22 15.16
N LYS A 491 13.04 13.58 14.89
CA LYS A 491 11.99 12.60 14.53
C LYS A 491 12.30 11.87 13.22
N LEU A 492 12.73 12.58 12.18
CA LEU A 492 13.08 11.96 10.88
C LEU A 492 14.31 11.03 10.98
N VAL A 493 15.25 11.31 11.88
CA VAL A 493 16.35 10.39 12.24
C VAL A 493 15.83 9.15 12.97
N ASN A 494 14.97 9.32 13.99
CA ASN A 494 14.37 8.19 14.71
C ASN A 494 13.53 7.29 13.78
N PHE A 495 12.86 7.87 12.79
CA PHE A 495 12.17 7.15 11.71
C PHE A 495 13.10 6.64 10.61
N LYS A 496 14.43 6.81 10.70
CA LYS A 496 15.44 6.40 9.71
C LYS A 496 15.22 6.96 8.29
N PHE A 497 14.49 8.07 8.21
CA PHE A 497 14.16 8.77 6.97
C PHE A 497 15.34 9.63 6.47
N LEU A 498 16.02 10.30 7.40
CA LEU A 498 17.25 11.07 7.17
C LEU A 498 18.46 10.40 7.86
N PRO A 499 19.69 10.56 7.32
CA PRO A 499 20.90 10.04 7.94
C PRO A 499 21.24 10.81 9.24
N GLU A 500 21.52 10.06 10.31
CA GLU A 500 21.73 10.60 11.66
C GLU A 500 22.92 11.56 11.74
N GLU A 501 24.07 11.17 11.18
CA GLU A 501 25.32 11.94 11.29
C GLU A 501 25.19 13.32 10.64
N ASN A 502 24.63 13.39 9.43
CA ASN A 502 24.43 14.66 8.73
C ASN A 502 23.44 15.56 9.47
N VAL A 503 22.37 14.99 10.03
CA VAL A 503 21.40 15.74 10.86
C VAL A 503 22.06 16.26 12.13
N ARG A 504 22.85 15.42 12.82
CA ARG A 504 23.59 15.80 14.04
C ARG A 504 24.55 16.96 13.76
N ASN A 505 25.32 16.88 12.67
CA ASN A 505 26.23 17.94 12.24
C ASN A 505 25.48 19.23 11.86
N TYR A 506 24.30 19.11 11.23
CA TYR A 506 23.47 20.26 10.83
C TYR A 506 22.81 21.01 12.00
N ILE A 507 22.61 20.35 13.14
CA ILE A 507 22.03 20.97 14.36
C ILE A 507 23.06 21.28 15.46
N ALA A 508 24.34 20.96 15.25
CA ALA A 508 25.38 21.04 16.28
C ALA A 508 25.60 22.46 16.85
N GLU A 509 25.41 23.51 16.03
CA GLU A 509 25.46 24.91 16.48
C GLU A 509 24.29 25.30 17.41
N VAL A 510 23.25 24.46 17.48
CA VAL A 510 21.95 24.79 18.08
C VAL A 510 21.62 23.93 19.30
N ASP A 511 22.06 22.66 19.37
CA ASP A 511 21.79 21.81 20.55
C ASP A 511 22.40 22.40 21.84
N ASN A 512 23.47 23.20 21.73
CA ASN A 512 24.06 23.99 22.84
C ASN A 512 23.09 25.05 23.45
N PHE A 513 21.95 25.35 22.84
CA PHE A 513 20.90 26.23 23.41
C PHE A 513 19.89 25.48 24.29
N PHE A 514 19.90 24.14 24.30
CA PHE A 514 18.80 23.33 24.86
C PHE A 514 19.27 22.20 25.80
N GLU A 515 20.37 22.41 26.53
CA GLU A 515 20.74 21.53 27.64
C GLU A 515 19.73 21.66 28.80
N ASN A 516 19.30 20.52 29.36
CA ASN A 516 18.42 20.33 30.54
C ASN A 516 16.89 20.44 30.32
N ASP A 517 16.29 19.46 29.64
CA ASP A 517 14.91 19.01 29.93
C ASP A 517 14.74 17.50 29.63
N GLU A 518 14.71 16.66 30.67
CA GLU A 518 14.56 15.19 30.57
C GLU A 518 13.11 14.70 30.76
N SER A 519 12.09 15.51 30.43
CA SER A 519 10.68 15.18 30.65
C SER A 519 10.01 14.27 29.59
N ASP A 520 10.72 13.25 29.09
CA ASP A 520 10.15 12.27 28.15
C ASP A 520 9.15 11.32 28.83
N ASN A 521 7.85 11.43 28.49
CA ASN A 521 6.81 10.70 29.20
C ASN A 521 5.64 10.21 28.31
N LEU A 522 5.44 8.89 28.34
CA LEU A 522 4.34 8.06 27.79
C LEU A 522 4.31 7.70 26.29
N SER A 523 3.80 6.48 26.04
CA SER A 523 3.61 5.86 24.72
C SER A 523 2.09 5.62 24.41
N PRO A 524 1.58 4.48 23.87
CA PRO A 524 1.10 4.56 22.48
C PRO A 524 -0.39 4.11 22.22
N LEU A 525 -1.03 4.55 21.09
CA LEU A 525 -2.50 4.56 20.78
C LEU A 525 -2.95 4.22 19.29
N ILE A 526 -4.10 3.55 19.06
CA ILE A 526 -4.70 3.04 17.77
C ILE A 526 -6.27 3.10 17.81
N VAL A 527 -7.18 3.07 16.79
CA VAL A 527 -7.34 3.43 15.32
C VAL A 527 -8.87 3.29 14.96
N LYS A 528 -9.45 4.13 14.06
CA LYS A 528 -10.77 4.01 13.34
C LYS A 528 -12.09 4.01 14.17
N GLU A 529 -13.30 4.40 13.71
CA GLU A 529 -13.93 5.12 12.54
C GLU A 529 -15.42 5.44 12.96
N VAL A 530 -16.46 5.94 12.25
CA VAL A 530 -16.84 6.18 10.83
C VAL A 530 -17.88 7.33 10.73
N GLY A 531 -17.82 8.17 9.69
CA GLY A 531 -18.96 8.88 9.05
C GLY A 531 -19.65 10.07 9.78
N GLU A 532 -20.18 11.10 9.12
CA GLU A 532 -20.09 11.46 7.68
C GLU A 532 -19.01 12.52 7.35
N LYS A 533 -18.59 13.35 8.32
CA LYS A 533 -18.27 14.77 8.03
C LYS A 533 -17.06 15.35 8.81
N TYR A 534 -15.87 14.73 8.78
CA TYR A 534 -14.74 15.07 9.71
C TYR A 534 -13.27 14.70 9.29
N LEU A 535 -12.28 15.04 10.15
CA LEU A 535 -10.82 15.28 9.95
C LEU A 535 -9.86 14.07 10.20
N VAL A 536 -8.52 14.26 10.28
CA VAL A 536 -7.47 13.26 10.62
C VAL A 536 -6.22 13.86 11.35
N TYR A 537 -5.76 13.34 12.50
CA TYR A 537 -4.48 13.77 13.18
C TYR A 537 -3.81 12.77 14.16
N SER A 538 -2.50 12.50 14.09
CA SER A 538 -1.85 11.34 14.78
C SER A 538 -1.69 11.38 16.32
N SER A 539 -1.56 10.19 16.92
CA SER A 539 -1.27 9.90 18.33
C SER A 539 -0.52 8.55 18.47
N ARG A 540 -0.10 8.16 19.67
CA ARG A 540 1.24 7.60 19.94
C ARG A 540 1.57 6.14 19.45
N LYS A 541 0.64 5.31 18.92
CA LYS A 541 0.88 4.01 18.17
C LYS A 541 0.39 4.17 16.70
N SER A 542 0.05 5.39 16.25
CA SER A 542 -0.87 5.73 15.15
C SER A 542 -2.35 5.81 15.55
N GLN A 543 -2.79 6.87 16.24
CA GLN A 543 -4.22 7.24 16.29
C GLN A 543 -4.50 8.68 15.84
N VAL A 544 -4.90 8.73 14.58
CA VAL A 544 -5.78 9.71 13.94
C VAL A 544 -6.95 10.18 14.82
N VAL A 545 -7.03 11.49 15.11
CA VAL A 545 -8.18 12.23 15.65
C VAL A 545 -8.99 12.82 14.49
N LEU A 546 -10.31 12.64 14.53
CA LEU A 546 -11.23 13.20 13.54
C LEU A 546 -12.11 14.28 14.21
N CYS A 547 -11.66 15.54 14.20
CA CYS A 547 -12.57 16.68 14.43
C CYS A 547 -13.70 16.60 13.40
N ASN A 548 -14.98 16.54 13.85
CA ASN A 548 -17.71 16.44 12.96
C ASN A 548 -18.72 17.69 12.66
N TYR A 549 -19.30 17.81 11.44
CA TYR A 549 -20.64 18.44 11.35
C TYR A 549 -20.70 19.92 11.70
N THR A 550 -21.49 20.21 12.74
CA THR A 550 -21.63 21.50 13.41
C THR A 550 -20.30 22.21 13.61
N SER A 551 -19.22 21.51 14.01
CA SER A 551 -17.92 22.17 14.22
C SER A 551 -17.08 22.31 12.95
N LEU A 552 -17.33 21.51 11.91
CA LEU A 552 -16.78 21.78 10.57
C LEU A 552 -17.51 23.00 9.95
N PHE A 553 -18.80 23.15 10.23
CA PHE A 553 -19.62 24.29 9.84
C PHE A 553 -19.22 25.56 10.59
N ILE A 554 -19.01 25.51 11.91
CA ILE A 554 -18.46 26.61 12.72
C ILE A 554 -17.05 26.98 12.22
N MET A 555 -16.15 26.01 12.03
CA MET A 555 -14.82 26.29 11.43
C MET A 555 -14.93 26.85 10.01
N ARG A 556 -15.99 26.52 9.25
CA ARG A 556 -16.24 27.05 7.91
C ARG A 556 -16.75 28.49 7.96
N CYS A 557 -17.69 28.84 8.83
CA CYS A 557 -18.11 30.23 9.04
C CYS A 557 -16.94 31.11 9.50
N ILE A 558 -16.08 30.59 10.41
CA ILE A 558 -14.85 31.25 10.85
C ILE A 558 -13.85 31.41 9.68
N ALA A 559 -13.66 30.37 8.86
CA ALA A 559 -12.76 30.42 7.69
C ALA A 559 -13.31 31.31 6.56
N GLU A 560 -14.64 31.48 6.47
CA GLU A 560 -15.33 32.46 5.62
C GLU A 560 -15.27 33.89 6.22
N GLY A 561 -14.65 34.07 7.40
CA GLY A 561 -14.41 35.37 8.03
C GLY A 561 -15.60 35.96 8.79
N LYS A 562 -16.67 35.19 8.98
CA LYS A 562 -17.89 35.61 9.69
C LYS A 562 -17.61 35.76 11.19
N THR A 563 -18.22 36.77 11.80
CA THR A 563 -18.13 36.97 13.26
C THR A 563 -18.92 35.92 14.03
N PHE A 564 -18.68 35.85 15.34
CA PHE A 564 -19.39 34.98 16.27
C PHE A 564 -20.92 35.20 16.22
N GLU A 565 -21.36 36.46 16.15
CA GLU A 565 -22.78 36.84 16.11
C GLU A 565 -23.46 36.44 14.79
N GLU A 566 -22.77 36.60 13.66
CA GLU A 566 -23.24 36.17 12.34
C GLU A 566 -23.31 34.64 12.24
N THR A 567 -22.32 33.94 12.80
CA THR A 567 -22.28 32.47 12.87
C THR A 567 -23.48 31.93 13.66
N ILE A 568 -23.85 32.58 14.77
CA ILE A 568 -25.04 32.19 15.55
C ILE A 568 -26.35 32.47 14.80
N GLN A 569 -26.46 33.59 14.05
CA GLN A 569 -27.64 33.82 13.21
C GLN A 569 -27.75 32.80 12.06
N GLU A 570 -26.65 32.43 11.41
CA GLU A 570 -26.66 31.36 10.40
C GLU A 570 -27.01 29.99 11.02
N MET A 571 -26.54 29.68 12.23
CA MET A 571 -26.90 28.43 12.92
C MET A 571 -28.39 28.39 13.30
N MET A 572 -28.93 29.43 13.95
CA MET A 572 -30.37 29.47 14.27
C MET A 572 -31.25 29.33 13.01
N LYS A 573 -30.83 29.95 11.90
CA LYS A 573 -31.54 29.89 10.62
C LYS A 573 -31.39 28.54 9.88
N SER A 574 -30.21 27.91 9.94
CA SER A 574 -29.91 26.67 9.19
C SER A 574 -30.30 25.39 9.95
N PHE A 575 -30.53 25.49 11.26
CA PHE A 575 -30.98 24.40 12.13
C PHE A 575 -32.37 24.65 12.76
N GLU A 576 -33.08 25.70 12.31
CA GLU A 576 -34.45 26.07 12.70
C GLU A 576 -34.68 26.23 14.23
N ILE A 577 -33.68 26.79 14.93
CA ILE A 577 -33.67 26.92 16.39
C ILE A 577 -34.20 28.30 16.81
N ASN A 578 -35.27 28.32 17.61
CA ASN A 578 -35.91 29.55 18.11
C ASN A 578 -35.35 30.08 19.43
N ASP A 579 -34.55 29.27 20.16
CA ASP A 579 -33.90 29.65 21.41
C ASP A 579 -32.46 30.13 21.13
N LYS A 580 -32.13 31.37 21.50
CA LYS A 580 -30.80 31.93 21.25
C LYS A 580 -29.76 31.52 22.30
N GLU A 581 -30.15 31.32 23.57
CA GLU A 581 -29.17 31.10 24.64
C GLU A 581 -28.48 29.74 24.50
N GLN A 582 -29.23 28.70 24.11
CA GLN A 582 -28.66 27.36 23.87
C GLN A 582 -27.58 27.38 22.76
N VAL A 583 -27.81 28.09 21.65
CA VAL A 583 -26.86 28.14 20.52
C VAL A 583 -25.56 28.87 20.90
N VAL A 584 -25.62 29.86 21.80
CA VAL A 584 -24.43 30.54 22.34
C VAL A 584 -23.57 29.57 23.19
N GLN A 585 -24.20 28.62 23.88
CA GLN A 585 -23.54 27.66 24.75
C GLN A 585 -22.78 26.58 23.96
N ASP A 586 -23.43 25.99 22.95
CA ASP A 586 -22.86 24.91 22.13
C ASP A 586 -21.58 25.34 21.38
N VAL A 587 -21.56 26.57 20.84
CA VAL A 587 -20.39 27.13 20.13
C VAL A 587 -19.21 27.36 21.10
N ASN A 588 -19.48 27.80 22.33
CA ASN A 588 -18.47 27.98 23.37
C ASN A 588 -17.85 26.65 23.85
N GLU A 589 -18.64 25.58 23.97
CA GLU A 589 -18.11 24.29 24.40
C GLU A 589 -17.19 23.67 23.34
N PHE A 590 -17.53 23.78 22.05
CA PHE A 590 -16.60 23.41 20.98
C PHE A 590 -15.30 24.22 21.07
N TRP A 591 -15.38 25.54 21.25
CA TRP A 591 -14.19 26.41 21.36
C TRP A 591 -13.27 26.00 22.51
N THR A 592 -13.88 25.65 23.65
CA THR A 592 -13.17 25.22 24.87
C THR A 592 -12.51 23.86 24.65
N LYS A 593 -13.24 22.87 24.11
CA LYS A 593 -12.71 21.55 23.77
C LYS A 593 -11.60 21.63 22.72
N ALA A 594 -11.75 22.51 21.73
CA ALA A 594 -10.77 22.67 20.66
C ALA A 594 -9.51 23.42 21.12
N LYS A 595 -9.58 24.28 22.14
CA LYS A 595 -8.40 24.76 22.90
C LYS A 595 -7.78 23.62 23.73
N GLU A 596 -8.58 22.87 24.49
CA GLU A 596 -8.15 21.77 25.36
C GLU A 596 -7.37 20.67 24.59
N PHE A 597 -7.84 20.31 23.40
CA PHE A 597 -7.17 19.36 22.49
C PHE A 597 -6.14 20.02 21.53
N SER A 598 -5.86 21.33 21.67
CA SER A 598 -4.92 22.09 20.81
C SER A 598 -5.22 22.06 19.30
N ILE A 599 -6.52 21.99 18.96
CA ILE A 599 -7.05 22.04 17.58
C ILE A 599 -7.12 23.50 17.08
N ILE A 600 -7.44 24.46 17.96
CA ILE A 600 -7.38 25.91 17.71
C ILE A 600 -6.78 26.64 18.91
N GLY A 601 -6.23 27.85 18.70
CA GLY A 601 -5.66 28.66 19.78
C GLY A 601 -5.68 30.16 19.43
N GLY A 602 -6.15 30.97 20.38
CA GLY A 602 -6.39 32.40 20.22
C GLY A 602 -7.71 32.85 20.89
N ASP A 603 -7.90 34.17 20.98
CA ASP A 603 -9.08 34.83 21.56
C ASP A 603 -9.82 35.69 20.53
N LYS A 604 -9.90 35.18 19.29
CA LYS A 604 -10.77 35.61 18.20
C LYS A 604 -11.37 34.37 17.55
#